data_AF-A0A969FQI7-F1
#
_entry.id   AF-A0A969FQI7-F1
#
_cell.length_a   1.000
_cell.length_b   1.000
_cell.length_c   1.000
_cell.angle_alpha   90.00
_cell.angle_beta   90.00
_cell.angle_gamma   90.00
#
_symmetry.space_group_name_H-M   'P 1'
#
loop_
_entity.id
_entity.type
_entity.pdbx_description
1 polymer ?
#
loop_
_entity_poly.entity_id
_entity_poly.type
_entity_poly.pdbx_seq_one_letter_code
_entity_poly.pdbx_strand_id
1 'polypeptide(L)'
;MLVNEQGRIIEWNQGSEHLMGLPRSEAVGQFIWEVQFRVVPEERRTSELYERLRAMTLDIHRTGRMPSLNHWVGHDIQRPDGVRLTIYSLVFPIQTDRGIWLGGITRDLTALRRAEADLHRAREEAEAAARTKSEFLANMSHEIRTPMNAVIGMTSLLLDTSLTSEQRDYVRTIRISGESLLTLINDILDFSKIEAGKMDLENQPFNLRDCIEESLDLVASRAAEKQLDIAYFIGDDTPTDLVGDITRVRQILVNLLSNAVKFTEQGEVVVTVKGRRLGVRGGGRGWG
;
A
#
# COMPACT_ATOMS: atom_id res chain seq x y z
N MET A 1 19.96 11.27 33.01
CA MET A 1 20.96 10.83 33.99
C MET A 1 22.32 11.43 33.69
N LEU A 2 23.16 11.64 34.72
CA LEU A 2 24.56 12.02 34.59
C LEU A 2 25.44 11.07 35.41
N VAL A 3 26.60 10.73 34.86
CA VAL A 3 27.61 9.84 35.47
C VAL A 3 28.95 10.54 35.48
N ASN A 4 29.63 10.55 36.63
CA ASN A 4 30.93 11.18 36.78
C ASN A 4 32.07 10.32 36.20
N GLU A 5 33.31 10.81 36.24
CA GLU A 5 34.50 10.17 35.68
C GLU A 5 34.86 8.81 36.32
N GLN A 6 34.35 8.51 37.52
CA GLN A 6 34.52 7.20 38.16
C GLN A 6 33.43 6.19 37.76
N GLY A 7 32.47 6.59 36.91
CA GLY A 7 31.35 5.74 36.53
C GLY A 7 30.19 5.73 37.54
N ARG A 8 30.16 6.68 38.49
CA ARG A 8 29.07 6.79 39.49
C ARG A 8 27.99 7.76 39.02
N ILE A 9 26.73 7.37 39.23
CA ILE A 9 25.57 8.20 38.91
C ILE A 9 25.52 9.38 39.88
N ILE A 10 25.52 10.60 39.36
CA ILE A 10 25.41 11.84 40.15
C ILE A 10 24.05 12.53 39.95
N GLU A 11 23.39 12.25 38.83
CA GLU A 11 22.06 12.80 38.53
C GLU A 11 21.17 11.67 38.00
N TRP A 12 20.00 11.55 38.62
CA TRP A 12 18.95 10.61 38.26
C TRP A 12 17.59 11.29 38.37
N ASN A 13 17.07 11.77 37.24
CA ASN A 13 15.82 12.52 37.21
C ASN A 13 14.59 11.61 37.35
N GLN A 14 13.42 12.23 37.54
CA GLN A 14 12.14 11.53 37.68
C GLN A 14 11.82 10.63 36.47
N GLY A 15 12.25 11.03 35.26
CA GLY A 15 12.10 10.21 34.06
C GLY A 15 12.89 8.90 34.13
N SER A 16 14.12 8.96 34.63
CA SER A 16 14.96 7.76 34.88
C SER A 16 14.38 6.89 35.98
N GLU A 17 13.84 7.48 37.07
CA GLU A 17 13.15 6.73 38.12
C GLU A 17 11.95 5.96 37.57
N HIS A 18 11.08 6.66 36.83
CA HIS A 18 9.90 6.07 36.24
C HIS A 18 10.28 4.96 35.25
N LEU A 19 11.20 5.23 34.33
CA LEU A 19 11.53 4.32 33.23
C LEU A 19 12.27 3.06 33.70
N MET A 20 13.15 3.18 34.70
CA MET A 20 13.96 2.06 35.20
C MET A 20 13.36 1.38 36.44
N GLY A 21 12.33 1.96 37.06
CA GLY A 21 11.73 1.44 38.29
C GLY A 21 12.67 1.49 39.49
N LEU A 22 13.62 2.43 39.51
CA LEU A 22 14.65 2.57 40.54
C LEU A 22 14.61 3.99 41.13
N PRO A 23 14.34 4.14 42.44
CA PRO A 23 14.35 5.45 43.09
C PRO A 23 15.72 6.13 43.00
N ARG A 24 15.74 7.45 42.93
CA ARG A 24 16.96 8.29 42.91
C ARG A 24 17.86 7.98 44.10
N SER A 25 17.28 7.75 45.28
CA SER A 25 18.01 7.40 46.50
C SER A 25 18.78 6.09 46.39
N GLU A 26 18.34 5.17 45.52
CA GLU A 26 19.00 3.89 45.28
C GLU A 26 19.96 3.94 44.10
N ALA A 27 19.71 4.81 43.12
CA ALA A 27 20.52 4.94 41.91
C ALA A 27 21.72 5.87 42.09
N VAL A 28 21.54 7.03 42.73
CA VAL A 28 22.62 8.02 42.89
C VAL A 28 23.71 7.45 43.80
N GLY A 29 24.96 7.64 43.38
CA GLY A 29 26.13 7.08 44.02
C GLY A 29 26.49 5.67 43.57
N GLN A 30 25.57 4.89 42.98
CA GLN A 30 25.89 3.56 42.44
C GLN A 30 26.68 3.66 41.14
N PHE A 31 27.36 2.59 40.77
CA PHE A 31 27.99 2.49 39.46
C PHE A 31 26.95 2.27 38.36
N ILE A 32 27.10 2.96 37.23
CA ILE A 32 26.11 2.90 36.15
C ILE A 32 25.96 1.49 35.57
N TRP A 33 27.04 0.71 35.46
CA TRP A 33 26.96 -0.67 34.96
C TRP A 33 26.22 -1.61 35.91
N GLU A 34 26.24 -1.35 37.23
CA GLU A 34 25.47 -2.12 38.20
C GLU A 34 23.97 -1.85 38.02
N VAL A 35 23.60 -0.56 37.88
CA VAL A 35 22.22 -0.16 37.63
C VAL A 35 21.71 -0.68 36.29
N GLN A 36 22.51 -0.56 35.23
CA GLN A 36 22.19 -1.11 33.91
C GLN A 36 22.04 -2.63 33.96
N PHE A 37 22.92 -3.35 34.66
CA PHE A 37 22.84 -4.80 34.79
C PHE A 37 21.57 -5.27 35.52
N ARG A 38 21.13 -4.53 36.55
CA ARG A 38 19.88 -4.82 37.27
C ARG A 38 18.63 -4.75 36.40
N VAL A 39 18.65 -3.94 35.34
CA VAL A 39 17.51 -3.81 34.42
C VAL A 39 17.63 -4.66 33.16
N VAL A 40 18.70 -5.46 33.02
CA VAL A 40 18.77 -6.47 31.95
C VAL A 40 17.77 -7.58 32.26
N PRO A 41 17.02 -8.14 31.28
CA PRO A 41 16.18 -9.31 31.48
C PRO A 41 16.97 -10.47 32.10
N GLU A 42 16.37 -11.15 33.07
CA GLU A 42 17.06 -12.15 33.89
C GLU A 42 17.77 -13.23 33.06
N GLU A 43 17.11 -13.69 31.98
CA GLU A 43 17.64 -14.69 31.05
C GLU A 43 18.91 -14.25 30.28
N ARG A 44 19.25 -12.96 30.33
CA ARG A 44 20.43 -12.37 29.66
C ARG A 44 21.53 -11.94 30.64
N ARG A 45 21.34 -12.09 31.95
CA ARG A 45 22.31 -11.66 32.97
C ARG A 45 23.45 -12.66 33.09
N THR A 46 24.58 -12.35 32.46
CA THR A 46 25.81 -13.14 32.56
C THR A 46 26.96 -12.31 33.16
N SER A 47 27.92 -12.97 33.79
CA SER A 47 29.14 -12.31 34.30
C SER A 47 29.92 -11.61 33.18
N GLU A 48 29.94 -12.21 31.98
CA GLU A 48 30.54 -11.60 30.79
C GLU A 48 29.84 -10.30 30.38
N LEU A 49 28.51 -10.26 30.44
CA LEU A 49 27.75 -9.04 30.17
C LEU A 49 28.07 -7.95 31.19
N TYR A 50 28.13 -8.30 32.48
CA TYR A 50 28.48 -7.38 33.54
C TYR A 50 29.86 -6.75 33.32
N GLU A 51 30.89 -7.58 33.11
CA GLU A 51 32.25 -7.08 32.85
C GLU A 51 32.32 -6.28 31.55
N ARG A 52 31.55 -6.65 30.54
CA ARG A 52 31.46 -5.88 29.29
C ARG A 52 30.87 -4.48 29.52
N LEU A 53 29.79 -4.35 30.29
CA LEU A 53 29.19 -3.05 30.62
C LEU A 53 30.18 -2.17 31.42
N ARG A 54 30.86 -2.77 32.40
CA ARG A 54 31.88 -2.11 33.21
C ARG A 54 33.07 -1.65 32.37
N ALA A 55 33.70 -2.56 31.61
CA ALA A 55 34.85 -2.26 30.77
C ALA A 55 34.53 -1.18 29.72
N MET A 56 33.35 -1.27 29.09
CA MET A 56 32.88 -0.28 28.13
C MET A 56 32.74 1.11 28.77
N THR A 57 32.09 1.20 29.93
CA THR A 57 31.90 2.48 30.64
C THR A 57 33.25 3.12 30.97
N LEU A 58 34.18 2.35 31.53
CA LEU A 58 35.51 2.83 31.91
C LEU A 58 36.34 3.25 30.68
N ASP A 59 36.24 2.53 29.57
CA ASP A 59 36.94 2.90 28.34
C ASP A 59 36.43 4.22 27.75
N ILE A 60 35.12 4.49 27.80
CA ILE A 60 34.55 5.77 27.37
C ILE A 60 35.06 6.91 28.27
N HIS A 61 35.09 6.73 29.60
CA HIS A 61 35.64 7.75 30.50
C HIS A 61 37.13 8.02 30.26
N ARG A 62 37.90 7.01 29.84
CA ARG A 62 39.34 7.15 29.56
C ARG A 62 39.62 7.78 28.20
N THR A 63 38.86 7.42 27.17
CA THR A 63 39.20 7.74 25.77
C THR A 63 38.31 8.80 25.15
N GLY A 64 37.12 9.04 25.73
CA GLY A 64 36.06 9.85 25.14
C GLY A 64 35.43 9.25 23.87
N ARG A 65 35.86 8.05 23.45
CA ARG A 65 35.37 7.42 22.23
C ARG A 65 34.12 6.60 22.53
N MET A 66 33.05 6.92 21.82
CA MET A 66 31.83 6.12 21.84
C MET A 66 31.98 4.89 20.93
N PRO A 67 31.60 3.69 21.39
CA PRO A 67 31.51 2.52 20.51
C PRO A 67 30.51 2.78 19.37
N SER A 68 30.95 2.57 18.13
CA SER A 68 30.18 2.91 16.92
C SER A 68 28.91 2.08 16.68
N LEU A 69 28.72 0.95 17.39
CA LEU A 69 27.70 -0.05 17.04
C LEU A 69 26.54 -0.23 18.05
N ASN A 70 26.62 0.29 19.27
CA ASN A 70 25.71 -0.13 20.36
C ASN A 70 24.66 0.91 20.81
N HIS A 71 24.49 2.03 20.10
CA HIS A 71 23.61 3.13 20.55
C HIS A 71 22.42 3.46 19.62
N TRP A 72 22.18 2.66 18.58
CA TRP A 72 21.15 2.95 17.56
C TRP A 72 19.99 1.94 17.51
N VAL A 73 19.98 0.91 18.36
CA VAL A 73 18.94 -0.12 18.38
C VAL A 73 18.24 -0.11 19.73
N GLY A 74 16.90 -0.11 19.72
CA GLY A 74 16.13 -0.27 20.95
C GLY A 74 16.48 -1.59 21.63
N HIS A 75 16.60 -1.59 22.95
CA HIS A 75 16.93 -2.78 23.73
C HIS A 75 15.89 -3.01 24.81
N ASP A 76 15.61 -4.28 25.08
CA ASP A 76 14.66 -4.67 26.11
C ASP A 76 15.31 -4.64 27.49
N ILE A 77 14.61 -4.00 28.42
CA ILE A 77 14.91 -4.00 29.84
C ILE A 77 13.76 -4.67 30.62
N GLN A 78 14.09 -5.18 31.79
CA GLN A 78 13.15 -5.67 32.77
C GLN A 78 13.40 -4.93 34.08
N ARG A 79 12.43 -4.13 34.49
CA ARG A 79 12.46 -3.40 35.76
C ARG A 79 12.44 -4.39 36.96
N PRO A 80 12.86 -3.95 38.17
CA PRO A 80 12.79 -4.78 39.37
C PRO A 80 11.38 -5.27 39.72
N ASP A 81 10.34 -4.53 39.35
CA ASP A 81 8.92 -4.89 39.50
C ASP A 81 8.44 -5.93 38.46
N GLY A 82 9.33 -6.38 37.56
CA GLY A 82 9.06 -7.36 36.53
C GLY A 82 8.55 -6.77 35.20
N VAL A 83 8.24 -5.47 35.13
CA VAL A 83 7.75 -4.83 33.90
C VAL A 83 8.84 -4.81 32.83
N ARG A 84 8.51 -5.32 31.64
CA ARG A 84 9.39 -5.30 30.46
C ARG A 84 9.10 -4.09 29.57
N LEU A 85 10.16 -3.41 29.16
CA LEU A 85 10.09 -2.26 28.26
C LEU A 85 11.13 -2.37 27.17
N THR A 86 10.78 -1.92 25.97
CA THR A 86 11.74 -1.66 24.91
C THR A 86 12.16 -0.21 25.01
N ILE A 87 13.44 0.05 25.26
CA ILE A 87 13.95 1.41 25.46
C ILE A 87 14.96 1.79 24.40
N TYR A 88 15.05 3.08 24.10
CA TYR A 88 16.13 3.66 23.34
C TYR A 88 16.95 4.56 24.26
N SER A 89 18.27 4.32 24.33
CA SER A 89 19.18 5.11 25.14
C SER A 89 20.26 5.77 24.28
N LEU A 90 20.35 7.08 24.41
CA LEU A 90 21.44 7.89 23.89
C LEU A 90 22.40 8.21 25.03
N VAL A 91 23.65 7.79 24.91
CA VAL A 91 24.74 8.13 25.83
C VAL A 91 25.76 8.97 25.09
N PHE A 92 26.27 10.02 25.74
CA PHE A 92 27.24 10.93 25.16
C PHE A 92 28.28 11.39 26.19
N PRO A 93 29.55 11.55 25.79
CA PRO A 93 30.60 12.06 26.66
C PRO A 93 30.46 13.57 26.85
N ILE A 94 30.82 14.05 28.04
CA ILE A 94 30.84 15.46 28.41
C ILE A 94 32.24 15.76 28.97
N GLN A 95 33.02 16.58 28.28
CA GLN A 95 34.34 16.99 28.74
C GLN A 95 34.19 17.96 29.92
N THR A 96 34.89 17.70 31.01
CA THR A 96 34.95 18.58 32.19
C THR A 96 36.40 18.75 32.66
N ASP A 97 36.64 19.71 33.56
CA ASP A 97 37.94 19.94 34.19
C ASP A 97 38.39 18.76 35.08
N ARG A 98 37.47 17.86 35.44
CA ARG A 98 37.71 16.68 36.28
C ARG A 98 37.79 15.37 35.48
N GLY A 99 37.74 15.45 34.15
CA GLY A 99 37.73 14.30 33.24
C GLY A 99 36.46 14.22 32.40
N ILE A 100 36.19 13.06 31.82
CA ILE A 100 35.05 12.83 30.94
C ILE A 100 33.88 12.30 31.75
N TRP A 101 32.76 13.01 31.74
CA TRP A 101 31.48 12.56 32.28
C TRP A 101 30.61 11.93 31.21
N LEU A 102 29.54 11.24 31.59
CA LEU A 102 28.55 10.71 30.65
C LEU A 102 27.18 11.30 30.92
N GLY A 103 26.57 11.83 29.87
CA GLY A 103 25.14 12.14 29.83
C GLY A 103 24.36 10.97 29.22
N GLY A 104 23.19 10.68 29.78
CA GLY A 104 22.30 9.63 29.28
C GLY A 104 20.85 10.13 29.17
N ILE A 105 20.26 9.94 27.98
CA ILE A 105 18.86 10.18 27.68
C ILE A 105 18.23 8.86 27.28
N THR A 106 17.15 8.46 27.94
CA THR A 106 16.43 7.21 27.65
C THR A 106 14.97 7.50 27.36
N ARG A 107 14.42 6.85 26.33
CA ARG A 107 13.00 6.90 25.96
C ARG A 107 12.41 5.50 25.94
N ASP A 108 11.18 5.39 26.39
CA ASP A 108 10.37 4.18 26.24
C ASP A 108 9.81 4.12 24.82
N LEU A 109 10.07 3.02 24.12
CA LEU A 109 9.58 2.72 22.78
C LEU A 109 8.53 1.60 22.79
N THR A 110 8.12 1.10 23.95
CA THR A 110 7.23 -0.07 24.08
C THR A 110 5.89 0.17 23.38
N ALA A 111 5.24 1.31 23.65
CA ALA A 111 3.97 1.65 23.02
C ALA A 111 4.13 1.84 21.49
N LEU A 112 5.23 2.46 21.07
CA LEU A 112 5.52 2.68 19.65
C LEU A 112 5.72 1.36 18.91
N ARG A 113 6.52 0.44 19.46
CA ARG A 113 6.79 -0.87 18.86
C ARG A 113 5.56 -1.76 18.83
N ARG A 114 4.71 -1.72 19.87
CA ARG A 114 3.42 -2.41 19.86
C ARG A 114 2.50 -1.87 18.78
N ALA A 115 2.36 -0.55 18.69
CA ALA A 115 1.55 0.08 17.65
C ALA A 115 2.08 -0.22 16.24
N GLU A 116 3.39 -0.21 16.04
CA GLU A 116 4.02 -0.60 14.77
C GLU A 116 3.72 -2.05 14.40
N ALA A 117 3.84 -2.98 15.35
CA ALA A 117 3.54 -4.39 15.14
C ALA A 117 2.04 -4.67 14.89
N ASP A 118 1.16 -3.98 15.61
CA ASP A 118 -0.29 -4.12 15.43
C ASP A 118 -0.73 -3.52 14.09
N LEU A 119 -0.16 -2.38 13.68
CA LEU A 119 -0.37 -1.80 12.35
C LEU A 119 0.08 -2.75 11.24
N HIS A 120 1.27 -3.36 11.39
CA HIS A 120 1.79 -4.32 10.43
C HIS A 120 0.86 -5.53 10.30
N ARG A 121 0.43 -6.11 11.42
CA ARG A 121 -0.48 -7.25 11.43
C ARG A 121 -1.84 -6.92 10.79
N ALA A 122 -2.42 -5.78 11.16
CA ALA A 122 -3.68 -5.32 10.58
C ALA A 122 -3.57 -5.10 9.06
N ARG A 123 -2.43 -4.59 8.59
CA ARG A 123 -2.14 -4.47 7.17
C ARG A 123 -2.06 -5.82 6.47
N GLU A 124 -1.34 -6.78 7.04
CA GLU A 124 -1.22 -8.14 6.49
C GLU A 124 -2.58 -8.85 6.41
N GLU A 125 -3.40 -8.72 7.46
CA GLU A 125 -4.77 -9.25 7.49
C GLU A 125 -5.66 -8.61 6.41
N ALA A 126 -5.57 -7.29 6.24
CA ALA A 126 -6.32 -6.58 5.20
C ALA A 126 -5.87 -6.98 3.78
N GLU A 127 -4.57 -7.10 3.54
CA GLU A 127 -4.02 -7.54 2.26
C GLU A 127 -4.40 -8.99 1.94
N ALA A 128 -4.37 -9.89 2.94
CA ALA A 128 -4.82 -11.27 2.79
C ALA A 128 -6.31 -11.35 2.45
N ALA A 129 -7.16 -10.63 3.18
CA ALA A 129 -8.60 -10.57 2.93
C ALA A 129 -8.91 -10.05 1.51
N ALA A 130 -8.21 -9.00 1.06
CA ALA A 130 -8.36 -8.48 -0.30
C ALA A 130 -7.98 -9.51 -1.38
N ARG A 131 -6.89 -10.26 -1.17
CA ARG A 131 -6.48 -11.34 -2.09
C ARG A 131 -7.52 -12.45 -2.16
N THR A 132 -8.01 -12.94 -1.02
CA THR A 132 -9.04 -13.99 -0.96
C THR A 132 -10.34 -13.52 -1.62
N LYS A 133 -10.75 -12.27 -1.39
CA LYS A 133 -11.93 -11.68 -2.06
C LYS A 133 -11.75 -11.66 -3.59
N SER A 134 -10.58 -11.24 -4.07
CA SER A 134 -10.28 -11.19 -5.50
C SER A 134 -10.28 -12.58 -6.15
N GLU A 135 -9.67 -13.57 -5.50
CA GLU A 135 -9.66 -14.97 -5.98
C GLU A 135 -11.05 -15.60 -5.99
N PHE A 136 -11.83 -15.37 -4.93
CA PHE A 136 -13.22 -15.82 -4.87
C PHE A 136 -14.04 -15.24 -6.02
N LEU A 137 -13.95 -13.93 -6.28
CA LEU A 137 -14.69 -13.29 -7.36
C LEU A 137 -14.23 -13.79 -8.73
N ALA A 138 -12.91 -13.97 -8.94
CA ALA A 138 -12.36 -14.53 -10.17
C ALA A 138 -12.94 -15.91 -10.48
N ASN A 139 -12.96 -16.81 -9.50
CA ASN A 139 -13.53 -18.14 -9.65
C ASN A 139 -15.04 -18.06 -9.95
N MET A 140 -15.77 -17.19 -9.24
CA MET A 140 -17.21 -17.05 -9.46
C MET A 140 -17.56 -16.49 -10.84
N SER A 141 -16.73 -15.59 -11.38
CA SER A 141 -16.92 -15.12 -12.74
C SER A 141 -16.77 -16.24 -13.77
N HIS A 142 -15.79 -17.13 -13.62
CA HIS A 142 -15.65 -18.28 -14.53
C HIS A 142 -16.86 -19.24 -14.45
N GLU A 143 -17.33 -19.51 -13.24
CA GLU A 143 -18.51 -20.35 -12.99
C GLU A 143 -19.81 -19.74 -13.51
N ILE A 144 -19.94 -18.40 -13.54
CA ILE A 144 -21.11 -17.72 -14.12
C ILE A 144 -20.97 -17.55 -15.64
N ARG A 145 -19.76 -17.28 -16.14
CA ARG A 145 -19.51 -17.04 -17.58
C ARG A 145 -19.92 -18.23 -18.43
N THR A 146 -19.59 -19.44 -17.97
CA THR A 146 -19.86 -20.67 -18.72
C THR A 146 -21.36 -20.89 -19.00
N PRO A 147 -22.26 -20.93 -17.98
CA PRO A 147 -23.69 -21.07 -18.24
C PRO A 147 -24.27 -19.85 -18.99
N MET A 148 -23.77 -18.64 -18.76
CA MET A 148 -24.26 -17.45 -19.46
C MET A 148 -23.91 -17.46 -20.95
N ASN A 149 -22.69 -17.84 -21.32
CA ASN A 149 -22.31 -17.99 -22.72
C ASN A 149 -23.13 -19.08 -23.41
N ALA A 150 -23.49 -20.17 -22.71
CA ALA A 150 -24.39 -21.19 -23.24
C ALA A 150 -25.80 -20.64 -23.49
N VAL A 151 -26.36 -19.86 -22.56
CA VAL A 151 -27.67 -19.19 -22.75
C VAL A 151 -27.63 -18.21 -23.93
N ILE A 152 -26.59 -17.39 -24.05
CA ILE A 152 -26.40 -16.46 -25.17
C ILE A 152 -26.26 -17.22 -26.50
N GLY A 153 -25.48 -18.30 -26.52
CA GLY A 153 -25.37 -19.16 -27.70
C GLY A 153 -26.72 -19.77 -28.12
N MET A 154 -27.48 -20.32 -27.16
CA MET A 154 -28.77 -20.94 -27.43
C MET A 154 -29.83 -19.93 -27.89
N THR A 155 -29.87 -18.75 -27.28
CA THR A 155 -30.75 -17.67 -27.76
C THR A 155 -30.35 -17.19 -29.16
N SER A 156 -29.07 -17.19 -29.50
CA SER A 156 -28.61 -16.84 -30.85
C SER A 156 -29.07 -17.87 -31.89
N LEU A 157 -28.91 -19.16 -31.60
CA LEU A 157 -29.43 -20.24 -32.46
C LEU A 157 -30.96 -20.17 -32.60
N LEU A 158 -31.69 -19.87 -31.52
CA LEU A 158 -33.15 -19.74 -31.58
C LEU A 158 -33.61 -18.57 -32.45
N LEU A 159 -32.88 -17.44 -32.45
CA LEU A 159 -33.22 -16.27 -33.27
C LEU A 159 -33.13 -16.54 -34.78
N ASP A 160 -32.35 -17.55 -35.18
CA ASP A 160 -32.21 -18.04 -36.55
C ASP A 160 -33.31 -19.04 -36.96
N THR A 161 -34.23 -19.38 -36.04
CA THR A 161 -35.38 -20.25 -36.31
C THR A 161 -36.67 -19.46 -36.57
N SER A 162 -37.72 -20.17 -36.99
CA SER A 162 -39.06 -19.62 -37.16
C SER A 162 -39.73 -19.37 -35.81
N LEU A 163 -39.58 -18.15 -35.30
CA LEU A 163 -40.23 -17.66 -34.07
C LEU A 163 -41.40 -16.74 -34.40
N THR A 164 -42.46 -16.76 -33.58
CA THR A 164 -43.46 -15.68 -33.60
C THR A 164 -42.83 -14.37 -33.14
N SER A 165 -43.48 -13.24 -33.44
CA SER A 165 -42.98 -11.91 -33.02
C SER A 165 -42.76 -11.83 -31.51
N GLU A 166 -43.71 -12.34 -30.72
CA GLU A 166 -43.64 -12.36 -29.26
C GLU A 166 -42.49 -13.24 -28.74
N GLN A 167 -42.30 -14.43 -29.31
CA GLN A 167 -41.17 -15.31 -28.96
C GLN A 167 -39.82 -14.67 -29.30
N ARG A 168 -39.73 -13.98 -30.45
CA ARG A 168 -38.51 -13.27 -30.87
C ARG A 168 -38.13 -12.17 -29.87
N ASP A 169 -39.12 -11.45 -29.34
CA ASP A 169 -38.89 -10.41 -28.32
C ASP A 169 -38.44 -11.01 -26.97
N TYR A 170 -39.02 -12.13 -26.54
CA TYR A 170 -38.55 -12.86 -25.36
C TYR A 170 -37.09 -13.31 -25.50
N VAL A 171 -36.73 -13.93 -26.63
CA VAL A 171 -35.38 -14.42 -26.88
C VAL A 171 -34.37 -13.27 -26.95
N ARG A 172 -34.71 -12.13 -27.60
CA ARG A 172 -33.86 -10.93 -27.57
C ARG A 172 -33.64 -10.41 -26.15
N THR A 173 -34.71 -10.34 -25.36
CA THR A 173 -34.64 -9.82 -23.99
C THR A 173 -33.72 -10.68 -23.13
N ILE A 174 -33.82 -12.01 -23.23
CA ILE A 174 -32.93 -12.95 -22.53
C ILE A 174 -31.48 -12.72 -22.96
N ARG A 175 -31.21 -12.60 -24.27
CA ARG A 175 -29.86 -12.40 -24.80
C ARG A 175 -29.23 -11.11 -24.29
N ILE A 176 -29.93 -9.98 -24.43
CA ILE A 176 -29.47 -8.65 -24.00
C ILE A 176 -29.22 -8.64 -22.48
N SER A 177 -30.09 -9.29 -21.70
CA SER A 177 -29.92 -9.42 -20.25
C SER A 177 -28.67 -10.23 -19.92
N GLY A 178 -28.40 -11.30 -20.68
CA GLY A 178 -27.23 -12.12 -20.47
C GLY A 178 -25.90 -11.43 -20.80
N GLU A 179 -25.85 -10.70 -21.91
CA GLU A 179 -24.70 -9.86 -22.28
C GLU A 179 -24.45 -8.76 -21.24
N SER A 180 -25.53 -8.15 -20.73
CA SER A 180 -25.44 -7.13 -19.67
C SER A 180 -24.90 -7.72 -18.36
N LEU A 181 -25.34 -8.91 -17.98
CA LEU A 181 -24.85 -9.59 -16.77
C LEU A 181 -23.36 -9.94 -16.89
N LEU A 182 -22.92 -10.45 -18.04
CA LEU A 182 -21.50 -10.74 -18.27
C LEU A 182 -20.64 -9.48 -18.19
N THR A 183 -21.13 -8.36 -18.71
CA THR A 183 -20.47 -7.06 -18.62
C THR A 183 -20.31 -6.65 -17.16
N LEU A 184 -21.40 -6.67 -16.38
CA LEU A 184 -21.38 -6.33 -14.95
C LEU A 184 -20.42 -7.21 -14.14
N ILE A 185 -20.39 -8.51 -14.42
CA ILE A 185 -19.49 -9.43 -13.73
C ILE A 185 -18.03 -9.13 -14.08
N ASN A 186 -17.71 -8.85 -15.34
CA ASN A 186 -16.37 -8.47 -15.75
C ASN A 186 -15.95 -7.13 -15.10
N ASP A 187 -16.86 -6.15 -15.00
CA ASP A 187 -16.58 -4.89 -14.31
C ASP A 187 -16.29 -5.09 -12.81
N ILE A 188 -17.04 -5.96 -12.12
CA ILE A 188 -16.79 -6.32 -10.71
C ILE A 188 -15.42 -7.00 -10.54
N LEU A 189 -15.07 -7.90 -11.46
CA LEU A 189 -13.75 -8.54 -11.44
C LEU A 189 -12.62 -7.55 -11.62
N ASP A 190 -12.72 -6.66 -12.61
CA ASP A 190 -11.70 -5.67 -12.89
C ASP A 190 -11.52 -4.74 -11.69
N PHE A 191 -12.62 -4.29 -11.07
CA PHE A 191 -12.56 -3.53 -9.82
C PHE A 191 -11.83 -4.30 -8.71
N SER A 192 -12.10 -5.59 -8.56
CA SER A 192 -11.46 -6.44 -7.54
C SER A 192 -9.96 -6.66 -7.80
N LYS A 193 -9.54 -6.72 -9.06
CA LYS A 193 -8.12 -6.78 -9.44
C LYS A 193 -7.41 -5.45 -9.15
N ILE A 194 -8.08 -4.32 -9.37
CA ILE A 194 -7.56 -2.98 -9.02
C ILE A 194 -7.37 -2.86 -7.52
N GLU A 195 -8.37 -3.21 -6.70
CA GLU A 195 -8.27 -3.17 -5.23
C GLU A 195 -7.12 -4.03 -4.71
N ALA A 196 -6.86 -5.18 -5.35
CA ALA A 196 -5.77 -6.09 -4.97
C ALA A 196 -4.39 -5.70 -5.55
N GLY A 197 -4.30 -4.65 -6.37
CA GLY A 197 -3.07 -4.27 -7.08
C GLY A 197 -2.59 -5.32 -8.09
N LYS A 198 -3.47 -6.24 -8.52
CA LYS A 198 -3.19 -7.35 -9.45
C LYS A 198 -3.65 -7.05 -10.89
N MET A 199 -4.02 -5.81 -11.18
CA MET A 199 -4.44 -5.42 -12.52
C MET A 199 -3.21 -5.12 -13.39
N ASP A 200 -2.88 -6.06 -14.27
CA ASP A 200 -1.89 -5.83 -15.32
C ASP A 200 -2.54 -5.05 -16.47
N LEU A 201 -1.88 -3.96 -16.86
CA LEU A 201 -2.21 -3.20 -18.06
C LEU A 201 -1.36 -3.72 -19.20
N GLU A 202 -2.00 -4.05 -20.31
CA GLU A 202 -1.27 -4.38 -21.53
C GLU A 202 -0.64 -3.12 -22.13
N ASN A 203 0.54 -3.26 -22.73
CA ASN A 203 1.19 -2.18 -23.46
C ASN A 203 1.39 -2.63 -24.90
N GLN A 204 0.42 -2.32 -25.74
CA GLN A 204 0.46 -2.65 -27.17
C GLN A 204 0.33 -1.38 -28.00
N PRO A 205 1.03 -1.27 -29.14
CA PRO A 205 0.78 -0.22 -30.11
C PRO A 205 -0.67 -0.29 -30.62
N PHE A 206 -1.38 0.82 -30.63
CA PHE A 206 -2.72 0.90 -31.19
C PHE A 206 -3.01 2.28 -31.78
N ASN A 207 -3.96 2.32 -32.72
CA ASN A 207 -4.44 3.56 -33.29
C ASN A 207 -5.69 4.05 -32.54
N LEU A 208 -5.61 5.28 -32.01
CA LEU A 208 -6.65 5.91 -31.23
C LEU A 208 -7.91 6.20 -32.05
N ARG A 209 -7.76 6.52 -33.34
CA ARG A 209 -8.91 6.80 -34.22
C ARG A 209 -9.76 5.55 -34.37
N ASP A 210 -9.13 4.44 -34.73
CA ASP A 210 -9.81 3.15 -34.90
C ASP A 210 -10.52 2.74 -33.60
N CYS A 211 -9.87 2.93 -32.45
CA CYS A 211 -10.47 2.66 -31.15
C CYS A 211 -11.74 3.49 -30.87
N ILE A 212 -11.75 4.77 -31.26
CA ILE A 212 -12.91 5.66 -31.11
C ILE A 212 -14.02 5.26 -32.08
N GLU A 213 -13.69 5.01 -33.35
CA GLU A 213 -14.65 4.62 -34.39
C GLU A 213 -15.35 3.31 -34.02
N GLU A 214 -14.60 2.28 -33.65
CA GLU A 214 -15.17 1.01 -33.17
C GLU A 214 -16.06 1.19 -31.94
N SER A 215 -15.72 2.12 -31.04
CA SER A 215 -16.55 2.41 -29.85
C SER A 215 -17.87 3.09 -30.22
N LEU A 216 -17.87 3.96 -31.24
CA LEU A 216 -19.06 4.62 -31.74
C LEU A 216 -19.98 3.63 -32.46
N ASP A 217 -19.42 2.72 -33.26
CA ASP A 217 -20.18 1.69 -33.97
C ASP A 217 -21.01 0.83 -33.00
N LEU A 218 -20.45 0.52 -31.81
CA LEU A 218 -21.14 -0.27 -30.78
C LEU A 218 -22.36 0.44 -30.17
N VAL A 219 -22.42 1.77 -30.20
CA VAL A 219 -23.57 2.55 -29.67
C VAL A 219 -24.47 3.12 -30.76
N ALA A 220 -24.06 3.04 -32.02
CA ALA A 220 -24.73 3.66 -33.16
C ALA A 220 -26.19 3.24 -33.31
N SER A 221 -26.51 1.95 -33.15
CA SER A 221 -27.89 1.45 -33.25
C SER A 221 -28.82 2.09 -32.20
N ARG A 222 -28.36 2.21 -30.95
CA ARG A 222 -29.14 2.83 -29.87
C ARG A 222 -29.29 4.33 -30.05
N ALA A 223 -28.26 5.01 -30.56
CA ALA A 223 -28.33 6.42 -30.91
C ALA A 223 -29.34 6.66 -32.04
N ALA A 224 -29.31 5.83 -33.08
CA ALA A 224 -30.24 5.89 -34.21
C ALA A 224 -31.71 5.64 -33.80
N GLU A 225 -31.97 4.69 -32.89
CA GLU A 225 -33.31 4.47 -32.31
C GLU A 225 -33.87 5.73 -31.62
N LYS A 226 -32.99 6.56 -31.04
CA LYS A 226 -33.35 7.84 -30.41
C LYS A 226 -33.20 9.04 -31.34
N GLN A 227 -32.86 8.83 -32.62
CA GLN A 227 -32.57 9.88 -33.61
C GLN A 227 -31.52 10.89 -33.13
N LEU A 228 -30.51 10.40 -32.40
CA LEU A 228 -29.38 11.21 -31.95
C LEU A 228 -28.26 11.18 -33.00
N ASP A 229 -27.69 12.35 -33.28
CA ASP A 229 -26.47 12.45 -34.07
C ASP A 229 -25.26 12.09 -33.20
N ILE A 230 -24.32 11.33 -33.76
CA ILE A 230 -23.07 10.96 -33.10
C ILE A 230 -21.88 11.36 -33.97
N ALA A 231 -20.94 12.07 -33.37
CA ALA A 231 -19.74 12.56 -34.05
C ALA A 231 -18.51 12.47 -33.17
N TYR A 232 -17.33 12.57 -33.77
CA TYR A 232 -16.08 12.71 -33.05
C TYR A 232 -15.15 13.74 -33.69
N PHE A 233 -14.29 14.31 -32.87
CA PHE A 233 -13.25 15.26 -33.27
C PHE A 233 -11.95 14.93 -32.54
N ILE A 234 -10.88 14.75 -33.32
CA ILE A 234 -9.51 14.59 -32.81
C ILE A 234 -8.75 15.84 -33.21
N GLY A 235 -8.21 16.58 -32.24
CA GLY A 235 -7.44 17.80 -32.53
C GLY A 235 -6.13 17.49 -33.25
N ASP A 236 -5.71 18.38 -34.16
CA ASP A 236 -4.58 18.18 -35.09
C ASP A 236 -3.25 17.78 -34.41
N ASP A 237 -2.97 18.31 -33.21
CA ASP A 237 -1.73 18.01 -32.47
C ASP A 237 -1.78 16.70 -31.66
N THR A 238 -2.89 15.96 -31.74
CA THR A 238 -3.10 14.74 -30.95
C THR A 238 -2.43 13.54 -31.61
N PRO A 239 -1.48 12.86 -30.94
CA PRO A 239 -0.92 11.62 -31.45
C PRO A 239 -2.00 10.54 -31.52
N THR A 240 -2.16 9.91 -32.69
CA THR A 240 -3.11 8.81 -32.89
C THR A 240 -2.48 7.45 -32.61
N ASP A 241 -1.19 7.27 -32.89
CA ASP A 241 -0.49 6.03 -32.56
C ASP A 241 -0.01 6.08 -31.11
N LEU A 242 -0.64 5.27 -30.26
CA LEU A 242 -0.42 5.19 -28.83
C LEU A 242 0.10 3.81 -28.44
N VAL A 243 0.69 3.71 -27.25
CA VAL A 243 1.01 2.43 -26.61
C VAL A 243 0.21 2.33 -25.34
N GLY A 244 -0.53 1.24 -25.17
CA GLY A 244 -1.33 0.99 -23.98
C GLY A 244 -2.30 -0.18 -24.16
N ASP A 245 -3.29 -0.23 -23.28
CA ASP A 245 -4.31 -1.28 -23.26
C ASP A 245 -5.55 -0.81 -24.02
N ILE A 246 -5.59 -1.10 -25.33
CA ILE A 246 -6.70 -0.70 -26.21
C ILE A 246 -8.05 -1.23 -25.71
N THR A 247 -8.08 -2.45 -25.16
CA THR A 247 -9.32 -3.07 -24.69
C THR A 247 -9.95 -2.23 -23.58
N ARG A 248 -9.13 -1.74 -22.65
CA ARG A 248 -9.60 -0.89 -21.55
C ARG A 248 -9.97 0.50 -21.99
N VAL A 249 -9.20 1.10 -22.90
CA VAL A 249 -9.57 2.40 -23.49
C VAL A 249 -10.93 2.30 -24.17
N ARG A 250 -11.15 1.25 -24.97
CA ARG A 250 -12.44 0.98 -25.64
C ARG A 250 -13.56 0.81 -24.62
N GLN A 251 -13.35 0.06 -23.55
CA GLN A 251 -14.36 -0.14 -22.50
C GLN A 251 -14.75 1.18 -21.81
N ILE A 252 -13.78 2.06 -21.54
CA ILE A 252 -14.03 3.41 -21.00
C ILE A 252 -14.90 4.21 -21.98
N LEU A 253 -14.51 4.24 -23.26
CA LEU A 253 -15.24 4.98 -24.29
C LEU A 253 -16.67 4.48 -24.45
N VAL A 254 -16.87 3.17 -24.56
CA VAL A 254 -18.20 2.55 -24.69
C VAL A 254 -19.07 2.85 -23.47
N ASN A 255 -18.53 2.79 -22.25
CA ASN A 255 -19.29 3.12 -21.04
C ASN A 255 -19.74 4.58 -21.01
N LEU A 256 -18.86 5.50 -21.38
CA LEU A 256 -19.18 6.92 -21.45
C LEU A 256 -20.20 7.21 -22.56
N LEU A 257 -20.00 6.65 -23.75
CA LEU A 257 -20.90 6.81 -24.90
C LEU A 257 -22.28 6.21 -24.63
N SER A 258 -22.34 5.01 -24.07
CA SER A 258 -23.60 4.35 -23.70
C SER A 258 -24.39 5.19 -22.69
N ASN A 259 -23.71 5.78 -21.70
CA ASN A 259 -24.33 6.73 -20.78
C ASN A 259 -24.81 8.00 -21.50
N ALA A 260 -23.99 8.58 -22.39
CA ALA A 260 -24.37 9.77 -23.14
C ALA A 260 -25.63 9.53 -23.98
N VAL A 261 -25.71 8.43 -24.73
CA VAL A 261 -26.89 8.05 -25.53
C VAL A 261 -28.10 7.78 -24.63
N LYS A 262 -27.90 7.07 -23.50
CA LYS A 262 -28.97 6.78 -22.54
C LYS A 262 -29.62 8.05 -22.01
N PHE A 263 -28.83 9.03 -21.60
CA PHE A 263 -29.30 10.24 -20.89
C PHE A 263 -29.58 11.44 -21.81
N THR A 264 -29.26 11.36 -23.10
CA THR A 264 -29.61 12.40 -24.09
C THR A 264 -30.93 12.04 -24.77
N GLU A 265 -31.96 12.88 -24.67
CA GLU A 265 -33.27 12.61 -25.28
C GLU A 265 -33.34 13.06 -26.75
N GLN A 266 -32.75 14.22 -27.08
CA GLN A 266 -32.72 14.79 -28.43
C GLN A 266 -31.40 15.56 -28.63
N GLY A 267 -30.94 15.68 -29.88
CA GLY A 267 -29.72 16.40 -30.26
C GLY A 267 -28.57 15.47 -30.64
N GLU A 268 -27.36 15.78 -30.16
CA GLU A 268 -26.13 15.09 -30.57
C GLU A 268 -25.25 14.67 -29.39
N VAL A 269 -24.41 13.66 -29.61
CA VAL A 269 -23.33 13.22 -28.72
C VAL A 269 -22.00 13.32 -29.47
N VAL A 270 -21.11 14.20 -29.01
CA VAL A 270 -19.83 14.47 -29.67
C VAL A 270 -18.65 14.06 -28.78
N VAL A 271 -17.77 13.21 -29.30
CA VAL A 271 -16.50 12.84 -28.64
C VAL A 271 -15.40 13.81 -29.07
N THR A 272 -14.81 14.54 -28.13
CA THR A 272 -13.66 15.43 -28.41
C THR A 272 -12.40 14.91 -27.76
N VAL A 273 -11.35 14.71 -28.54
CA VAL A 273 -10.06 14.22 -28.07
C VAL A 273 -8.96 15.23 -28.37
N LYS A 274 -8.18 15.55 -27.33
CA LYS A 274 -7.01 16.43 -27.42
C LYS A 274 -5.86 15.81 -26.64
N GLY A 275 -4.68 15.76 -27.25
CA GLY A 275 -3.46 15.27 -26.62
C GLY A 275 -2.24 16.05 -27.06
N ARG A 276 -1.14 15.87 -26.34
CA ARG A 276 0.18 16.37 -26.73
C ARG A 276 1.22 15.31 -26.44
N ARG A 277 2.29 15.25 -27.24
CA ARG A 277 3.46 14.45 -26.87
C ARG A 277 4.08 15.01 -25.59
N LEU A 278 4.21 14.17 -24.57
CA LEU A 278 5.04 14.48 -23.42
C LEU A 278 6.49 14.32 -23.88
N GLY A 279 7.23 15.43 -23.95
CA GLY A 279 8.64 15.39 -24.33
C GLY A 279 9.41 14.41 -23.45
N VAL A 280 10.31 13.64 -24.06
CA VAL A 280 11.23 12.74 -23.34
C VAL A 280 11.95 13.57 -22.29
N ARG A 281 11.74 13.30 -21.00
CA ARG A 281 12.65 13.80 -19.96
C ARG A 281 14.01 13.21 -20.28
N GLY A 282 14.93 14.04 -20.77
CA GLY A 282 16.31 13.68 -21.02
C GLY A 282 16.96 13.13 -19.75
N GLY A 283 16.91 11.81 -19.58
CA GLY A 283 17.62 11.06 -18.56
C GLY A 283 18.95 10.59 -19.11
N GLY A 284 19.83 11.53 -19.44
CA GLY A 284 21.26 11.24 -19.51
C GLY A 284 21.74 10.92 -18.11
N ARG A 285 21.93 9.63 -17.81
CA ARG A 285 22.92 9.11 -16.85
C ARG A 285 23.05 7.61 -17.10
N GLY A 286 24.11 7.25 -17.81
CA GLY A 286 24.53 5.86 -17.93
C GLY A 286 25.05 5.32 -16.60
N TRP A 287 24.83 4.02 -16.41
CA TRP A 287 25.55 3.07 -15.55
C TRP A 287 25.28 1.71 -16.24
N GLY A 288 26.26 0.85 -16.55
CA GLY A 288 27.48 0.61 -15.79
C GLY A 288 27.14 -0.34 -14.65
#